data_AF-W2M5F8-F1
#
_entry.id   AF-W2M5F8-F1
#
_cell.length_a   1.000
_cell.length_b   1.000
_cell.length_c   1.000
_cell.angle_alpha   90.00
_cell.angle_beta   90.00
_cell.angle_gamma   90.00
#
_symmetry.space_group_name_H-M   'P 1'
#
loop_
_entity.id
_entity.type
_entity.pdbx_description
1 polymer ?
#
loop_
_entity_poly.entity_id
_entity_poly.type
_entity_poly.pdbx_seq_one_letter_code
_entity_poly.pdbx_strand_id
1 'polypeptide(L)'
;MADELLSESDGAFYAFTGVMLALYVVPSTLFTIYRVVRTPKKLRSRGFALHLALLAVACGLLWRCLSALQSVDTSGVFDPYEILGVSDSASSRQIKKAFRALGRQLHPDKNLHNPRAAAQFARVTKAYEALTDPQSMENYRKYGHPDGRQSMLMDVAFASMFSGTSGSTGSVFVLMYFGVIFAGLAYLVYWLQKRSGRSDRTQIFRATHASFIEALTEKMSVHDVVELLLSCDEMAGPAAGILNDAQNEAQLRAKTHDKLAKKMEAAKALPGEVISRIRKHPNPVARENMLALYQYLRRDKLRGVSRPSWVDQRFQKVLLELPFLVDIFATMAAEQLVKRAYPAMPLLRALSLLSSIAQGSFVPDEAALRDQNERIAAVEGRLPKLHLEGTTLAVLDEPNIQPGDWLTLQTTLQRQHLEAGEKASLAATVYDQVDPKSPFRKEHVWFLVMDKGTGRLYKAWKCLDLSQLVEQKAGFLGPEAPGKYEFEVRVVCASYLDVQTKITLPIVVENR
;
A
#
# COMPACT_ATOMS: atom_id res chain seq x y z
N MET A 1 -34.54 6.79 -41.03
CA MET A 1 -34.29 5.54 -40.29
C MET A 1 -35.56 5.27 -39.53
N ALA A 2 -36.23 4.16 -39.82
CA ALA A 2 -37.46 3.79 -39.15
C ALA A 2 -37.15 3.55 -37.66
N ASP A 3 -37.88 4.21 -36.76
CA ASP A 3 -37.85 3.87 -35.33
C ASP A 3 -38.51 2.49 -35.18
N GLU A 4 -37.67 1.47 -35.22
CA GLU A 4 -38.03 0.09 -34.92
C GLU A 4 -38.46 0.04 -33.45
N LEU A 5 -39.73 -0.28 -33.20
CA LEU A 5 -40.28 -0.34 -31.85
C LEU A 5 -39.54 -1.45 -31.07
N LEU A 6 -38.85 -1.06 -30.00
CA LEU A 6 -38.10 -1.97 -29.14
C LEU A 6 -39.07 -2.93 -28.45
N SER A 7 -38.72 -4.21 -28.44
CA SER A 7 -39.45 -5.26 -27.72
C SER A 7 -39.50 -4.95 -26.22
N GLU A 8 -40.50 -5.47 -25.50
CA GLU A 8 -40.60 -5.39 -24.04
C GLU A 8 -39.32 -5.91 -23.35
N SER A 9 -38.69 -6.94 -23.93
CA SER A 9 -37.40 -7.49 -23.49
C SER A 9 -36.23 -6.49 -23.65
N ASP A 10 -36.21 -5.72 -24.73
CA ASP A 10 -35.19 -4.68 -24.93
C ASP A 10 -35.42 -3.50 -23.98
N GLY A 11 -36.69 -3.16 -23.68
CA GLY A 11 -37.04 -2.16 -22.67
C GLY A 11 -36.54 -2.53 -21.28
N ALA A 12 -36.71 -3.80 -20.87
CA ALA A 12 -36.16 -4.30 -19.62
C ALA A 12 -34.62 -4.22 -19.56
N PHE A 13 -33.93 -4.51 -20.67
CA PHE A 13 -32.48 -4.37 -20.79
C PHE A 13 -32.01 -2.93 -20.59
N TYR A 14 -32.64 -1.96 -21.26
CA TYR A 14 -32.28 -0.55 -21.13
C TYR A 14 -32.59 -0.02 -19.72
N ALA A 15 -33.66 -0.49 -19.08
CA ALA A 15 -34.02 -0.11 -17.72
C ALA A 15 -32.96 -0.60 -16.72
N PHE A 16 -32.62 -1.89 -16.77
CA PHE A 16 -31.59 -2.48 -15.92
C PHE A 16 -30.23 -1.83 -16.12
N THR A 17 -29.80 -1.66 -17.38
CA THR A 17 -28.52 -1.03 -17.73
C THR A 17 -28.48 0.43 -17.28
N GLY A 18 -29.59 1.16 -17.45
CA GLY A 18 -29.74 2.54 -16.98
C GLY A 18 -29.57 2.66 -15.47
N VAL A 19 -30.18 1.76 -14.68
CA VAL A 19 -30.01 1.73 -13.22
C VAL A 19 -28.55 1.43 -12.84
N MET A 20 -27.92 0.44 -13.47
CA MET A 20 -26.50 0.12 -13.20
C MET A 20 -25.57 1.29 -13.52
N LEU A 21 -25.80 1.98 -14.65
CA LEU A 21 -25.06 3.18 -15.03
C LEU A 21 -25.32 4.33 -14.04
N ALA A 22 -26.55 4.54 -13.59
CA ALA A 22 -26.89 5.57 -12.61
C ALA A 22 -26.19 5.33 -11.25
N LEU A 23 -26.14 4.08 -10.79
CA LEU A 23 -25.41 3.68 -9.58
C LEU A 23 -23.90 3.98 -9.66
N TYR A 24 -23.33 4.03 -10.87
CA TYR A 24 -21.94 4.45 -11.07
C TYR A 24 -21.81 5.98 -11.24
N VAL A 25 -22.64 6.60 -12.08
CA VAL A 25 -22.56 8.02 -12.45
C VAL A 25 -22.84 8.95 -11.27
N VAL A 26 -23.86 8.66 -10.45
CA VAL A 26 -24.26 9.55 -9.35
C VAL A 26 -23.18 9.65 -8.25
N PRO A 27 -22.64 8.54 -7.71
CA PRO A 27 -21.53 8.63 -6.74
C PRO A 27 -20.25 9.21 -7.36
N SER A 28 -19.94 8.89 -8.62
CA SER A 28 -18.73 9.36 -9.29
C SER A 28 -18.75 10.87 -9.58
N THR A 29 -19.91 11.42 -9.94
CA THR A 29 -20.10 12.88 -10.10
C THR A 29 -19.96 13.59 -8.75
N LEU A 30 -20.60 13.10 -7.68
CA LEU A 30 -20.46 13.64 -6.32
C LEU A 30 -19.01 13.62 -5.83
N PHE A 31 -18.29 12.52 -6.02
CA PHE A 31 -16.86 12.41 -5.68
C PHE A 31 -15.99 13.39 -6.47
N THR A 32 -16.29 13.57 -7.77
CA THR A 32 -15.56 14.51 -8.63
C THR A 32 -15.78 15.95 -8.15
N ILE A 33 -17.01 16.34 -7.87
CA ILE A 33 -17.36 17.68 -7.35
C ILE A 33 -16.66 17.92 -6.00
N TYR A 34 -16.76 16.97 -5.07
CA TYR A 34 -16.09 17.05 -3.76
C TYR A 34 -14.57 17.26 -3.90
N ARG A 35 -13.93 16.51 -4.79
CA ARG A 35 -12.49 16.59 -5.01
C ARG A 35 -12.05 17.89 -5.69
N VAL A 36 -12.86 18.41 -6.62
CA VAL A 36 -12.67 19.72 -7.28
C VAL A 36 -12.67 20.83 -6.23
N VAL A 37 -13.66 20.82 -5.33
CA VAL A 37 -13.83 21.85 -4.29
C VAL A 37 -12.71 21.79 -3.25
N ARG A 38 -12.32 20.60 -2.78
CA ARG A 38 -11.41 20.46 -1.64
C ARG A 38 -9.92 20.39 -2.02
N THR A 39 -9.57 19.94 -3.23
CA THR A 39 -8.17 19.62 -3.58
C THR A 39 -7.76 20.02 -5.02
N PRO A 40 -7.71 21.32 -5.36
CA PRO A 40 -7.49 21.81 -6.73
C PRO A 40 -6.15 21.37 -7.36
N LYS A 41 -5.08 21.22 -6.57
CA LYS A 41 -3.74 20.88 -7.09
C LYS A 41 -3.60 19.44 -7.59
N LYS A 42 -4.47 18.50 -7.18
CA LYS A 42 -4.42 17.08 -7.58
C LYS A 42 -5.26 16.74 -8.83
N LEU A 43 -5.96 17.72 -9.41
CA LEU A 43 -6.76 17.52 -10.64
C LEU A 43 -5.91 17.24 -11.89
N ARG A 44 -4.62 17.57 -11.86
CA ARG A 44 -3.73 17.43 -13.03
C ARG A 44 -3.10 16.03 -13.17
N SER A 45 -3.48 15.07 -12.31
CA SER A 45 -2.99 13.70 -12.41
C SER A 45 -3.62 12.97 -13.61
N ARG A 46 -2.83 12.16 -14.32
CA ARG A 46 -3.29 11.35 -15.47
C ARG A 46 -4.48 10.45 -15.11
N GLY A 47 -4.49 9.92 -13.88
CA GLY A 47 -5.60 9.08 -13.40
C GLY A 47 -6.91 9.83 -13.21
N PHE A 48 -6.86 11.12 -12.81
CA PHE A 48 -8.07 11.94 -12.69
C PHE A 48 -8.65 12.30 -14.07
N ALA A 49 -7.79 12.57 -15.06
CA ALA A 49 -8.23 12.81 -16.44
C ALA A 49 -8.91 11.56 -17.04
N LEU A 50 -8.37 10.37 -16.80
CA LEU A 50 -8.98 9.10 -17.21
C LEU A 50 -10.35 8.89 -16.56
N HIS A 51 -10.45 9.13 -15.25
CA HIS A 51 -11.73 9.05 -14.52
C HIS A 51 -12.79 9.99 -15.12
N LEU A 52 -12.41 11.23 -15.44
CA LEU A 52 -13.33 12.21 -16.04
C LEU A 52 -13.79 11.77 -17.44
N ALA A 53 -12.89 11.19 -18.25
CA ALA A 53 -13.25 10.65 -19.56
C ALA A 53 -14.23 9.47 -19.44
N LEU A 54 -13.97 8.53 -18.53
CA LEU A 54 -14.88 7.39 -18.27
C LEU A 54 -16.25 7.86 -17.77
N LEU A 55 -16.28 8.86 -16.89
CA LEU A 55 -17.52 9.44 -16.40
C LEU A 55 -18.33 10.10 -17.52
N ALA A 56 -17.67 10.83 -18.43
CA ALA A 56 -18.33 11.44 -19.59
C ALA A 56 -18.94 10.38 -20.53
N VAL A 57 -18.21 9.29 -20.79
CA VAL A 57 -18.71 8.16 -21.58
C VAL A 57 -19.90 7.51 -20.88
N ALA A 58 -19.82 7.26 -19.57
CA ALA A 58 -20.90 6.66 -18.79
C ALA A 58 -22.15 7.55 -18.79
N CYS A 59 -22.02 8.87 -18.67
CA CYS A 59 -23.12 9.82 -18.81
C CYS A 59 -23.75 9.77 -20.21
N GLY A 60 -22.93 9.68 -21.27
CA GLY A 60 -23.42 9.54 -22.64
C GLY A 60 -24.19 8.23 -22.86
N LEU A 61 -23.71 7.12 -22.31
CA LEU A 61 -24.40 5.83 -22.35
C LEU A 61 -25.71 5.86 -21.55
N LEU A 62 -25.70 6.46 -20.36
CA LEU A 62 -26.91 6.64 -19.54
C LEU A 62 -27.95 7.46 -20.29
N TRP A 63 -27.54 8.55 -20.95
CA TRP A 63 -28.41 9.36 -21.79
C TRP A 63 -29.02 8.54 -22.93
N ARG A 64 -28.23 7.71 -23.61
CA ARG A 64 -28.74 6.80 -24.65
C ARG A 64 -29.75 5.81 -24.11
N CYS A 65 -29.49 5.19 -22.95
CA CYS A 65 -30.44 4.28 -22.31
C CYS A 65 -31.75 4.99 -21.95
N LEU A 66 -31.68 6.19 -21.39
CA LEU A 66 -32.86 7.00 -21.06
C LEU A 66 -33.66 7.38 -22.31
N SER A 67 -32.99 7.77 -23.41
CA SER A 67 -33.66 8.05 -24.67
C SER A 67 -34.34 6.82 -25.28
N ALA A 68 -33.70 5.64 -25.17
CA ALA A 68 -34.28 4.39 -25.66
C ALA A 68 -35.50 3.96 -24.84
N LEU A 69 -35.48 4.17 -23.51
CA LEU A 69 -36.63 3.89 -22.64
C LEU A 69 -37.87 4.72 -22.97
N GLN A 70 -37.70 5.95 -23.47
CA GLN A 70 -38.82 6.78 -23.92
C GLN A 70 -39.51 6.23 -25.18
N SER A 71 -38.84 5.36 -25.94
CA SER A 71 -39.40 4.71 -27.13
C SER A 71 -40.04 3.34 -26.88
N VAL A 72 -40.01 2.82 -25.65
CA VAL A 72 -40.60 1.53 -25.28
C VAL A 72 -42.12 1.66 -25.15
N ASP A 73 -42.86 0.74 -25.76
CA ASP A 73 -44.32 0.68 -25.68
C ASP A 73 -44.75 0.06 -24.33
N THR A 74 -45.17 0.88 -23.36
CA THR A 74 -45.53 0.47 -21.99
C THR A 74 -46.98 0.00 -21.85
N SER A 75 -47.60 -0.45 -22.93
CA SER A 75 -48.96 -1.00 -22.88
C SER A 75 -48.91 -2.34 -22.13
N GLY A 76 -49.07 -2.26 -20.80
CA GLY A 76 -48.95 -3.35 -19.83
C GLY A 76 -49.90 -4.53 -20.08
N VAL A 77 -49.87 -5.47 -19.13
CA VAL A 77 -50.65 -6.73 -19.05
C VAL A 77 -51.77 -6.82 -20.09
N PHE A 78 -51.67 -7.80 -21.01
CA PHE A 78 -52.63 -7.97 -22.10
C PHE A 78 -54.06 -8.15 -21.59
N ASP A 79 -54.85 -7.08 -21.58
CA ASP A 79 -56.28 -7.12 -21.31
C ASP A 79 -57.07 -6.89 -22.61
N PRO A 80 -57.70 -7.93 -23.17
CA PRO A 80 -58.42 -7.82 -24.43
C PRO A 80 -59.67 -6.94 -24.34
N TYR A 81 -60.26 -6.76 -23.15
CA TYR A 81 -61.42 -5.89 -22.95
C TYR A 81 -60.99 -4.42 -22.95
N GLU A 82 -59.90 -4.09 -22.27
CA GLU A 82 -59.31 -2.75 -22.27
C GLU A 82 -58.78 -2.36 -23.66
N ILE A 83 -58.08 -3.27 -24.34
CA ILE A 83 -57.52 -3.03 -25.69
C ILE A 83 -58.62 -2.74 -26.72
N LEU A 84 -59.78 -3.40 -26.60
CA LEU A 84 -60.93 -3.17 -27.48
C LEU A 84 -61.85 -2.05 -26.98
N GLY A 85 -61.63 -1.52 -25.77
CA GLY A 85 -62.47 -0.48 -25.16
C GLY A 85 -63.89 -0.95 -24.85
N VAL A 86 -64.06 -2.22 -24.47
CA VAL A 86 -65.35 -2.85 -24.19
C VAL A 86 -65.41 -3.36 -22.76
N SER A 87 -66.60 -3.44 -22.16
CA SER A 87 -66.79 -4.03 -20.82
C SER A 87 -66.56 -5.54 -20.85
N ASP A 88 -66.12 -6.11 -19.73
CA ASP A 88 -66.04 -7.56 -19.49
C ASP A 88 -67.37 -8.31 -19.76
N SER A 89 -68.50 -7.60 -19.65
CA SER A 89 -69.84 -8.10 -19.93
C SER A 89 -70.30 -7.93 -21.39
N ALA A 90 -69.41 -7.46 -22.28
CA ALA A 90 -69.76 -7.14 -23.65
C ALA A 90 -70.20 -8.37 -24.45
N SER A 91 -71.31 -8.21 -25.18
CA SER A 91 -71.80 -9.22 -26.12
C SER A 91 -70.87 -9.37 -27.33
N SER A 92 -70.87 -10.54 -27.96
CA SER A 92 -70.09 -10.81 -29.19
C SER A 92 -70.37 -9.80 -30.32
N ARG A 93 -71.58 -9.22 -30.37
CA ARG A 93 -71.96 -8.17 -31.31
C ARG A 93 -71.26 -6.84 -31.01
N GLN A 94 -71.09 -6.50 -29.72
CA GLN A 94 -70.36 -5.30 -29.29
C GLN A 94 -68.85 -5.44 -29.53
N ILE A 95 -68.27 -6.61 -29.26
CA ILE A 95 -66.86 -6.92 -29.51
C ILE A 95 -66.53 -6.80 -31.01
N LYS A 96 -67.35 -7.40 -31.88
CA LYS A 96 -67.20 -7.26 -33.35
C LYS A 96 -67.35 -5.82 -33.83
N LYS A 97 -68.22 -5.03 -33.20
CA LYS A 97 -68.42 -3.61 -33.55
C LYS A 97 -67.20 -2.76 -33.17
N ALA A 98 -66.65 -2.97 -31.97
CA ALA A 98 -65.46 -2.29 -31.48
C ALA A 98 -64.23 -2.61 -32.34
N PHE A 99 -64.00 -3.90 -32.64
CA PHE A 99 -62.92 -4.34 -33.54
C PHE A 99 -63.01 -3.69 -34.93
N ARG A 100 -64.20 -3.63 -35.54
CA ARG A 100 -64.40 -2.96 -36.85
C ARG A 100 -64.23 -1.43 -36.80
N ALA A 101 -64.43 -0.82 -35.64
CA ALA A 101 -64.20 0.62 -35.47
C ALA A 101 -62.69 0.90 -35.37
N LEU A 102 -61.99 0.20 -34.47
CA LEU A 102 -60.55 0.31 -34.27
C LEU A 102 -59.76 -0.14 -35.50
N GLY A 103 -60.16 -1.23 -36.15
CA GLY A 103 -59.51 -1.74 -37.34
C GLY A 103 -59.59 -0.79 -38.55
N ARG A 104 -60.63 0.05 -38.64
CA ARG A 104 -60.71 1.12 -39.66
C ARG A 104 -59.82 2.32 -39.35
N GLN A 105 -59.57 2.59 -38.05
CA GLN A 105 -58.72 3.67 -37.59
C GLN A 105 -57.23 3.31 -37.70
N LEU A 106 -56.89 2.06 -37.40
CA LEU A 106 -55.52 1.55 -37.31
C LEU A 106 -55.07 0.76 -38.57
N HIS A 107 -55.87 0.72 -39.63
CA HIS A 107 -55.56 -0.07 -40.82
C HIS A 107 -54.19 0.30 -41.43
N PRO A 108 -53.31 -0.67 -41.78
CA PRO A 108 -51.98 -0.40 -42.32
C PRO A 108 -52.02 0.44 -43.62
N ASP A 109 -52.98 0.18 -44.51
CA ASP A 109 -53.15 0.94 -45.77
C ASP A 109 -53.54 2.42 -45.58
N LYS A 110 -54.02 2.82 -44.40
CA LYS A 110 -54.35 4.24 -44.11
C LYS A 110 -53.27 4.95 -43.30
N ASN A 111 -52.35 4.18 -42.70
CA ASN A 111 -51.35 4.68 -41.77
C ASN A 111 -49.92 4.24 -42.15
N LEU A 112 -49.58 4.28 -43.45
CA LEU A 112 -48.28 3.80 -43.96
C LEU A 112 -47.06 4.51 -43.33
N HIS A 113 -47.24 5.72 -42.81
CA HIS A 113 -46.16 6.50 -42.19
C HIS A 113 -46.08 6.36 -40.66
N ASN A 114 -46.99 5.59 -40.03
CA ASN A 114 -47.03 5.45 -38.58
C ASN A 114 -46.79 3.98 -38.17
N PRO A 115 -45.56 3.60 -37.80
CA PRO A 115 -45.25 2.23 -37.37
C PRO A 115 -46.02 1.80 -36.12
N ARG A 116 -46.49 2.75 -35.30
CA ARG A 116 -47.34 2.46 -34.13
C ARG A 116 -48.72 1.93 -34.52
N ALA A 117 -49.26 2.35 -35.67
CA ALA A 117 -50.58 1.91 -36.11
C ALA A 117 -50.60 0.41 -36.46
N ALA A 118 -49.53 -0.10 -37.08
CA ALA A 118 -49.40 -1.52 -37.40
C ALA A 118 -49.26 -2.40 -36.15
N ALA A 119 -48.44 -1.98 -35.18
CA ALA A 119 -48.28 -2.69 -33.90
C ALA A 119 -49.59 -2.69 -33.09
N GLN A 120 -50.28 -1.55 -33.02
CA GLN A 120 -51.58 -1.44 -32.35
C GLN A 120 -52.67 -2.25 -33.07
N PHE A 121 -52.66 -2.29 -34.39
CA PHE A 121 -53.59 -3.12 -35.17
C PHE A 121 -53.39 -4.62 -34.89
N ALA A 122 -52.14 -5.08 -34.85
CA ALA A 122 -51.83 -6.47 -34.47
C ALA A 122 -52.31 -6.79 -33.05
N ARG A 123 -52.11 -5.86 -32.10
CA ARG A 123 -52.59 -6.01 -30.70
C ARG A 123 -54.11 -6.04 -30.60
N VAL A 124 -54.81 -5.18 -31.34
CA VAL A 124 -56.29 -5.16 -31.43
C VAL A 124 -56.83 -6.44 -32.08
N THR A 125 -56.11 -7.00 -33.06
CA THR A 125 -56.46 -8.27 -33.71
C THR A 125 -56.32 -9.44 -32.74
N LYS A 126 -55.20 -9.52 -32.01
CA LYS A 126 -55.01 -10.51 -30.94
C LYS A 126 -56.06 -10.39 -29.83
N ALA A 127 -56.45 -9.17 -29.45
CA ALA A 127 -57.49 -8.95 -28.44
C ALA A 127 -58.87 -9.44 -28.91
N TYR A 128 -59.17 -9.23 -30.19
CA TYR A 128 -60.39 -9.77 -30.80
C TYR A 128 -60.38 -11.30 -30.88
N GLU A 129 -59.26 -11.91 -31.25
CA GLU A 129 -59.08 -13.36 -31.25
C GLU A 129 -59.22 -13.96 -29.85
N ALA A 130 -58.62 -13.33 -28.84
CA ALA A 130 -58.72 -13.73 -27.43
C ALA A 130 -60.16 -13.83 -26.91
N LEU A 131 -61.07 -12.99 -27.43
CA LEU A 131 -62.49 -12.97 -27.00
C LEU A 131 -63.44 -13.73 -27.92
N THR A 132 -62.99 -14.14 -29.11
CA THR A 132 -63.87 -14.77 -30.11
C THR A 132 -63.52 -16.22 -30.42
N ASP A 133 -62.25 -16.60 -30.30
CA ASP A 133 -61.82 -17.98 -30.49
C ASP A 133 -61.90 -18.76 -29.17
N PRO A 134 -62.61 -19.92 -29.14
CA PRO A 134 -62.78 -20.70 -27.91
C PRO A 134 -61.46 -21.15 -27.28
N GLN A 135 -60.45 -21.51 -28.10
CA GLN A 135 -59.15 -21.96 -27.58
C GLN A 135 -58.37 -20.78 -26.98
N SER A 136 -58.32 -19.65 -27.68
CA SER A 136 -57.65 -18.44 -27.22
C SER A 136 -58.31 -17.84 -25.97
N MET A 137 -59.64 -17.94 -25.85
CA MET A 137 -60.38 -17.50 -24.67
C MET A 137 -60.11 -18.40 -23.45
N GLU A 138 -60.03 -19.71 -23.66
CA GLU A 138 -59.67 -20.66 -22.60
C GLU A 138 -58.22 -20.46 -22.13
N ASN A 139 -57.31 -20.21 -23.07
CA ASN A 139 -55.92 -19.86 -22.79
C ASN A 139 -55.81 -18.56 -22.00
N TYR A 140 -56.53 -17.52 -22.41
CA TYR A 140 -56.57 -16.24 -21.70
C TYR A 140 -57.09 -16.41 -20.26
N ARG A 141 -58.17 -17.18 -20.05
CA ARG A 141 -58.70 -17.46 -18.71
C ARG A 141 -57.75 -18.27 -17.82
N LYS A 142 -56.99 -19.20 -18.40
CA LYS A 142 -56.07 -20.08 -17.67
C LYS A 142 -54.70 -19.46 -17.41
N TYR A 143 -54.21 -18.64 -18.33
CA TYR A 143 -52.82 -18.17 -18.36
C TYR A 143 -52.67 -16.64 -18.46
N GLY A 144 -53.77 -15.89 -18.60
CA GLY A 144 -53.75 -14.43 -18.75
C GLY A 144 -53.32 -13.93 -20.13
N HIS A 145 -53.13 -14.82 -21.12
CA HIS A 145 -52.71 -14.47 -22.49
C HIS A 145 -53.34 -15.42 -23.53
N PRO A 146 -53.77 -14.95 -24.73
CA PRO A 146 -54.43 -15.77 -25.75
C PRO A 146 -53.58 -16.93 -26.29
N ASP A 147 -52.26 -16.73 -26.35
CA ASP A 147 -51.29 -17.70 -26.87
C ASP A 147 -51.00 -18.89 -25.91
N GLY A 148 -51.61 -18.92 -24.72
CA GLY A 148 -51.49 -20.02 -23.76
C GLY A 148 -50.41 -19.81 -22.69
N ARG A 149 -49.88 -20.91 -22.13
CA ARG A 149 -48.83 -20.88 -21.09
C ARG A 149 -47.57 -20.26 -21.67
N GLN A 150 -47.39 -18.96 -21.45
CA GLN A 150 -46.10 -18.34 -21.69
C GLN A 150 -45.10 -18.96 -20.72
N SER A 151 -44.03 -19.54 -21.24
CA SER A 151 -42.90 -19.87 -20.40
C SER A 151 -42.42 -18.56 -19.80
N MET A 152 -42.54 -18.39 -18.48
CA MET A 152 -41.67 -17.49 -17.71
C MET A 152 -40.24 -18.04 -17.81
N LEU A 153 -39.68 -18.10 -19.02
CA LEU A 153 -38.26 -17.94 -19.15
C LEU A 153 -38.05 -16.55 -18.59
N MET A 154 -37.46 -16.50 -17.40
CA MET A 154 -36.78 -15.32 -16.92
C MET A 154 -35.76 -14.99 -18.00
N ASP A 155 -36.19 -14.26 -19.02
CA ASP A 155 -35.34 -13.79 -20.10
C ASP A 155 -34.48 -12.78 -19.37
N VAL A 156 -33.34 -13.28 -18.86
CA VAL A 156 -32.34 -12.45 -18.21
C VAL A 156 -32.15 -11.30 -19.18
N ALA A 157 -32.36 -10.07 -18.71
CA ALA A 157 -32.32 -8.86 -19.51
C ALA A 157 -30.95 -8.71 -20.19
N PHE A 158 -30.77 -9.48 -21.25
CA PHE A 158 -29.68 -9.57 -22.18
C PHE A 158 -30.38 -9.26 -23.49
N ALA A 159 -29.98 -8.18 -24.13
CA ALA A 159 -30.63 -7.71 -25.35
C ALA A 159 -30.87 -8.88 -26.32
N SER A 160 -32.02 -8.87 -26.98
CA SER A 160 -32.42 -9.86 -28.00
C SER A 160 -31.35 -10.05 -29.10
N MET A 161 -30.44 -9.08 -29.23
CA MET A 161 -29.22 -9.11 -30.06
C MET A 161 -28.19 -10.19 -29.65
N PHE A 162 -28.17 -10.64 -28.39
CA PHE A 162 -27.22 -11.64 -27.89
C PHE A 162 -27.86 -13.03 -27.69
N SER A 163 -29.17 -13.10 -27.51
CA SER A 163 -29.94 -14.35 -27.36
C SER A 163 -30.64 -14.80 -28.65
N GLY A 164 -30.78 -13.91 -29.65
CA GLY A 164 -31.52 -14.13 -30.87
C GLY A 164 -30.90 -15.16 -31.82
N THR A 165 -31.77 -15.97 -32.39
CA THR A 165 -31.65 -17.11 -33.31
C THR A 165 -30.88 -16.87 -34.62
N SER A 166 -29.98 -15.90 -34.71
CA SER A 166 -29.07 -15.68 -35.84
C SER A 166 -27.70 -16.33 -35.60
N GLY A 167 -27.63 -17.63 -35.90
CA GLY A 167 -26.46 -18.43 -36.28
C GLY A 167 -25.10 -18.15 -35.62
N SER A 168 -24.66 -19.07 -34.75
CA SER A 168 -23.27 -19.45 -34.32
C SER A 168 -22.21 -18.37 -34.04
N THR A 169 -22.47 -17.10 -34.33
CA THR A 169 -21.48 -16.03 -34.41
C THR A 169 -21.61 -15.14 -33.19
N GLY A 170 -22.84 -14.81 -32.77
CA GLY A 170 -23.12 -14.04 -31.54
C GLY A 170 -22.61 -14.73 -30.26
N SER A 171 -22.82 -16.03 -30.13
CA SER A 171 -22.31 -16.82 -29.01
C SER A 171 -20.78 -16.90 -28.98
N VAL A 172 -20.13 -16.97 -30.15
CA VAL A 172 -18.67 -16.92 -30.27
C VAL A 172 -18.13 -15.53 -29.91
N PHE A 173 -18.80 -14.44 -30.29
CA PHE A 173 -18.39 -13.09 -29.89
C PHE A 173 -18.48 -12.87 -28.38
N VAL A 174 -19.54 -13.37 -27.73
CA VAL A 174 -19.67 -13.29 -26.26
C VAL A 174 -18.56 -14.10 -25.59
N LEU A 175 -18.27 -15.31 -26.07
CA LEU A 175 -17.18 -16.14 -25.56
C LEU A 175 -15.81 -15.46 -25.74
N MET A 176 -15.57 -14.85 -26.90
CA MET A 176 -14.35 -14.09 -27.18
C MET A 176 -14.23 -12.85 -26.29
N TYR A 177 -15.33 -12.13 -26.04
CA TYR A 177 -15.37 -10.99 -25.15
C TYR A 177 -15.00 -11.38 -23.71
N PHE A 178 -15.63 -12.42 -23.17
CA PHE A 178 -15.25 -12.95 -21.86
C PHE A 178 -13.81 -13.46 -21.85
N GLY A 179 -13.35 -14.13 -22.90
CA GLY A 179 -11.97 -14.58 -23.06
C GLY A 179 -10.97 -13.43 -22.96
N VAL A 180 -11.21 -12.31 -23.65
CA VAL A 180 -10.36 -11.11 -23.59
C VAL A 180 -10.41 -10.47 -22.21
N ILE A 181 -11.58 -10.38 -21.57
CA ILE A 181 -11.70 -9.83 -20.22
C ILE A 181 -10.96 -10.68 -19.19
N PHE A 182 -11.15 -12.00 -19.20
CA PHE A 182 -10.48 -12.89 -18.26
C PHE A 182 -8.97 -12.93 -18.52
N ALA A 183 -8.52 -12.90 -19.78
CA ALA A 183 -7.10 -12.78 -20.11
C ALA A 183 -6.53 -11.43 -19.66
N GLY A 184 -7.27 -10.33 -19.86
CA GLY A 184 -6.90 -8.99 -19.40
C GLY A 184 -6.83 -8.91 -17.88
N LEU A 185 -7.79 -9.52 -17.17
CA LEU A 185 -7.80 -9.61 -15.71
C LEU A 185 -6.65 -10.48 -15.21
N ALA A 186 -6.39 -11.63 -15.81
CA ALA A 186 -5.25 -12.48 -15.48
C ALA A 186 -3.92 -11.75 -15.71
N TYR A 187 -3.79 -11.01 -16.81
CA TYR A 187 -2.63 -10.16 -17.07
C TYR A 187 -2.52 -9.02 -16.05
N LEU A 188 -3.62 -8.36 -15.69
CA LEU A 188 -3.64 -7.31 -14.67
C LEU A 188 -3.22 -7.87 -13.31
N VAL A 189 -3.73 -9.03 -12.91
CA VAL A 189 -3.35 -9.73 -11.67
C VAL A 189 -1.87 -10.10 -11.72
N TYR A 190 -1.39 -10.70 -12.82
CA TYR A 190 0.04 -11.00 -13.01
C TYR A 190 0.89 -9.72 -12.92
N TRP A 191 0.48 -8.63 -13.56
CA TRP A 191 1.19 -7.36 -13.55
C TRP A 191 1.20 -6.72 -12.16
N LEU A 192 0.07 -6.72 -11.45
CA LEU A 192 -0.06 -6.24 -10.07
C LEU A 192 0.79 -7.10 -9.12
N GLN A 193 0.77 -8.42 -9.27
CA GLN A 193 1.59 -9.35 -8.49
C GLN A 193 3.08 -9.13 -8.77
N LYS A 194 3.48 -8.96 -10.03
CA LYS A 194 4.87 -8.66 -10.41
C LYS A 194 5.33 -7.29 -9.89
N ARG A 195 4.43 -6.29 -9.84
CA ARG A 195 4.70 -4.97 -9.29
C ARG A 195 4.78 -4.99 -7.76
N SER A 196 3.86 -5.70 -7.11
CA SER A 196 3.82 -5.87 -5.65
C SER A 196 4.95 -6.75 -5.14
N GLY A 197 5.37 -7.75 -5.91
CA GLY A 197 6.45 -8.67 -5.57
C GLY A 197 7.85 -8.05 -5.62
N ARG A 198 7.97 -6.76 -5.94
CA ARG A 198 9.25 -6.03 -5.87
C ARG A 198 9.57 -5.52 -4.47
N SER A 199 8.55 -5.17 -3.69
CA SER A 199 8.70 -4.66 -2.33
C SER A 199 8.34 -5.73 -1.31
N ASP A 200 9.13 -5.86 -0.26
CA ASP A 200 8.83 -6.73 0.89
C ASP A 200 7.85 -6.05 1.86
N ARG A 201 7.39 -6.77 2.89
CA ARG A 201 6.54 -6.28 3.99
C ARG A 201 7.11 -5.03 4.68
N THR A 202 8.43 -4.88 4.64
CA THR A 202 9.21 -3.75 5.18
C THR A 202 9.28 -2.54 4.25
N GLN A 203 8.55 -2.53 3.12
CA GLN A 203 8.52 -1.46 2.11
C GLN A 203 9.84 -1.23 1.34
N ILE A 204 10.85 -2.08 1.53
CA ILE A 204 12.11 -2.08 0.75
C ILE A 204 12.09 -3.13 -0.36
N PHE A 205 12.96 -2.98 -1.35
CA PHE A 205 13.08 -3.94 -2.45
C PHE A 205 13.62 -5.29 -1.97
N ARG A 206 13.10 -6.38 -2.54
CA ARG A 206 13.56 -7.74 -2.20
C ARG A 206 15.06 -7.95 -2.48
N ALA A 207 15.59 -7.30 -3.51
CA ALA A 207 17.02 -7.37 -3.84
C ALA A 207 17.87 -6.76 -2.72
N THR A 208 17.49 -5.58 -2.21
CA THR A 208 18.13 -4.94 -1.06
C THR A 208 18.01 -5.80 0.20
N HIS A 209 16.83 -6.35 0.47
CA HIS A 209 16.63 -7.24 1.61
C HIS A 209 17.57 -8.47 1.54
N ALA A 210 17.68 -9.10 0.36
CA ALA A 210 18.61 -10.21 0.15
C ALA A 210 20.08 -9.78 0.35
N SER A 211 20.47 -8.64 -0.22
CA SER A 211 21.81 -8.07 -0.07
C SER A 211 22.17 -7.80 1.39
N PHE A 212 21.25 -7.30 2.21
CA PHE A 212 21.47 -7.08 3.64
C PHE A 212 21.74 -8.38 4.40
N ILE A 213 21.03 -9.47 4.07
CA ILE A 213 21.21 -10.77 4.71
C ILE A 213 22.53 -11.42 4.28
N GLU A 214 22.90 -11.29 3.01
CA GLU A 214 24.12 -11.86 2.45
C GLU A 214 25.37 -11.13 2.95
N ALA A 215 25.32 -9.79 3.03
CA ALA A 215 26.43 -8.97 3.50
C ALA A 215 26.62 -8.99 5.03
N LEU A 216 25.66 -9.53 5.79
CA LEU A 216 25.73 -9.59 7.25
C LEU A 216 26.82 -10.57 7.71
N THR A 217 27.90 -10.02 8.26
CA THR A 217 29.03 -10.77 8.81
C THR A 217 29.21 -10.51 10.31
N GLU A 218 29.91 -11.40 11.02
CA GLU A 218 30.15 -11.28 12.47
C GLU A 218 30.90 -10.00 12.87
N LYS A 219 31.77 -9.50 11.98
CA LYS A 219 32.71 -8.41 12.26
C LYS A 219 32.51 -7.23 11.31
N MET A 220 31.27 -6.75 11.18
CA MET A 220 31.00 -5.51 10.45
C MET A 220 31.41 -4.29 11.27
N SER A 221 32.19 -3.41 10.65
CA SER A 221 32.43 -2.05 11.14
C SER A 221 31.24 -1.14 10.82
N VAL A 222 31.14 0.01 11.49
CA VAL A 222 30.13 1.04 11.17
C VAL A 222 30.30 1.50 9.71
N HIS A 223 31.52 1.55 9.20
CA HIS A 223 31.81 1.94 7.82
C HIS A 223 31.28 0.92 6.81
N ASP A 224 31.37 -0.37 7.11
CA ASP A 224 30.82 -1.44 6.26
C ASP A 224 29.29 -1.35 6.22
N VAL A 225 28.64 -1.05 7.35
CA VAL A 225 27.19 -0.80 7.41
C VAL A 225 26.83 0.43 6.56
N VAL A 226 27.57 1.53 6.67
CA VAL A 226 27.33 2.73 5.85
C VAL A 226 27.49 2.44 4.36
N GLU A 227 28.55 1.72 3.97
CA GLU A 227 28.82 1.35 2.58
C GLU A 227 27.71 0.46 2.01
N LEU A 228 27.25 -0.53 2.77
CA LEU A 228 26.15 -1.42 2.40
C LEU A 228 24.84 -0.64 2.18
N LEU A 229 24.46 0.21 3.14
CA LEU A 229 23.19 0.93 3.11
C LEU A 229 23.17 2.03 2.03
N LEU A 230 24.29 2.74 1.81
CA LEU A 230 24.34 3.81 0.81
C LEU A 230 24.53 3.31 -0.63
N SER A 231 24.86 2.03 -0.79
CA SER A 231 25.02 1.36 -2.08
C SER A 231 23.79 0.58 -2.53
N CYS A 232 22.76 0.45 -1.68
CA CYS A 232 21.56 -0.29 -2.04
C CYS A 232 20.71 0.42 -3.10
N ASP A 233 19.77 -0.31 -3.69
CA ASP A 233 18.96 0.17 -4.81
C ASP A 233 18.10 1.40 -4.44
N GLU A 234 17.65 1.48 -3.19
CA GLU A 234 16.86 2.60 -2.65
C GLU A 234 17.66 3.90 -2.56
N MET A 235 18.99 3.82 -2.45
CA MET A 235 19.86 4.99 -2.29
C MET A 235 20.62 5.36 -3.57
N ALA A 236 20.99 4.36 -4.37
CA ALA A 236 21.91 4.52 -5.49
C ALA A 236 21.45 3.81 -6.78
N GLY A 237 20.31 3.13 -6.76
CA GLY A 237 19.77 2.38 -7.89
C GLY A 237 18.51 3.01 -8.51
N PRO A 238 17.92 2.34 -9.52
CA PRO A 238 16.73 2.83 -10.23
C PRO A 238 15.50 3.01 -9.33
N ALA A 239 15.45 2.22 -8.25
CA ALA A 239 14.45 2.30 -7.19
C ALA A 239 14.40 3.67 -6.50
N ALA A 240 15.55 4.33 -6.36
CA ALA A 240 15.70 5.68 -5.82
C ALA A 240 15.23 6.80 -6.78
N GLY A 241 14.67 6.44 -7.94
CA GLY A 241 14.37 7.35 -9.06
C GLY A 241 15.62 7.83 -9.81
N ILE A 242 16.78 7.22 -9.54
CA ILE A 242 18.07 7.57 -10.14
C ILE A 242 18.15 6.86 -11.49
N LEU A 243 17.77 7.57 -12.55
CA LEU A 243 17.94 7.13 -13.93
C LEU A 243 19.41 7.25 -14.35
N ASN A 244 19.74 6.66 -15.51
CA ASN A 244 21.10 6.69 -16.08
C ASN A 244 21.69 8.12 -16.13
N ASP A 245 20.85 9.14 -16.31
CA ASP A 245 21.27 10.55 -16.35
C ASP A 245 21.88 11.02 -15.02
N ALA A 246 21.30 10.65 -13.88
CA ALA A 246 21.82 11.01 -12.56
C ALA A 246 23.15 10.28 -12.25
N GLN A 247 23.33 9.06 -12.77
CA GLN A 247 24.60 8.35 -12.69
C GLN A 247 25.67 9.03 -13.57
N ASN A 248 25.30 9.49 -14.76
CA ASN A 248 26.18 10.23 -15.66
C ASN A 248 26.62 11.58 -15.06
N GLU A 249 25.69 12.30 -14.43
CA GLU A 249 25.99 13.55 -13.72
C GLU A 249 26.92 13.34 -12.52
N ALA A 250 26.73 12.27 -11.75
CA ALA A 250 27.62 11.91 -10.66
C ALA A 250 29.02 11.52 -11.18
N GLN A 251 29.08 10.87 -12.34
CA GLN A 251 30.34 10.51 -12.99
C GLN A 251 31.09 11.73 -13.51
N LEU A 252 30.39 12.72 -14.07
CA LEU A 252 30.98 13.99 -14.49
C LEU A 252 31.67 14.71 -13.30
N ARG A 253 31.13 14.54 -12.09
CA ARG A 253 31.65 15.13 -10.85
C ARG A 253 32.75 14.30 -10.18
N ALA A 254 33.17 13.18 -10.78
CA ALA A 254 34.18 12.28 -10.20
C ALA A 254 35.47 12.97 -9.73
N LYS A 255 36.02 13.90 -10.53
CA LYS A 255 37.22 14.66 -10.16
C LYS A 255 37.03 15.47 -8.87
N THR A 256 35.82 16.00 -8.65
CA THR A 256 35.50 16.76 -7.43
C THR A 256 35.35 15.84 -6.23
N HIS A 257 34.79 14.64 -6.42
CA HIS A 257 34.68 13.61 -5.40
C HIS A 257 36.07 13.16 -4.94
N ASP A 258 36.98 12.89 -5.88
CA ASP A 258 38.37 12.52 -5.58
C ASP A 258 39.13 13.64 -4.85
N LYS A 259 38.91 14.89 -5.25
CA LYS A 259 39.52 16.05 -4.58
C LYS A 259 39.03 16.16 -3.14
N LEU A 260 37.74 15.96 -2.90
CA LEU A 260 37.17 15.98 -1.55
C LEU A 260 37.70 14.82 -0.71
N ALA A 261 37.71 13.61 -1.26
CA ALA A 261 38.24 12.41 -0.59
C ALA A 261 39.70 12.60 -0.14
N LYS A 262 40.57 13.16 -1.00
CA LYS A 262 41.97 13.49 -0.64
C LYS A 262 42.07 14.53 0.48
N LYS A 263 41.19 15.54 0.49
CA LYS A 263 41.15 16.52 1.58
C LYS A 263 40.70 15.89 2.90
N MET A 264 39.72 14.98 2.85
CA MET A 264 39.29 14.23 4.03
C MET A 264 40.38 13.32 4.58
N GLU A 265 41.18 12.72 3.69
CA GLU A 265 42.37 11.93 4.05
C GLU A 265 43.43 12.79 4.74
N ALA A 266 43.75 13.95 4.15
CA ALA A 266 44.70 14.90 4.74
C ALA A 266 44.25 15.41 6.12
N ALA A 267 42.94 15.60 6.31
CA ALA A 267 42.34 15.98 7.59
C ALA A 267 42.23 14.83 8.60
N LYS A 268 42.65 13.60 8.24
CA LYS A 268 42.48 12.38 9.04
C LYS A 268 41.03 12.17 9.50
N ALA A 269 40.07 12.58 8.67
CA ALA A 269 38.66 12.48 8.99
C ALA A 269 38.16 11.03 8.95
N LEU A 270 38.72 10.19 8.08
CA LEU A 270 38.38 8.78 7.94
C LEU A 270 39.66 7.92 7.86
N PRO A 271 39.59 6.62 8.19
CA PRO A 271 40.68 5.69 7.91
C PRO A 271 41.02 5.66 6.41
N GLY A 272 42.30 5.59 6.06
CA GLY A 272 42.75 5.58 4.66
C GLY A 272 42.16 4.42 3.85
N GLU A 273 41.94 3.27 4.50
CA GLU A 273 41.25 2.12 3.90
C GLU A 273 39.84 2.49 3.43
N VAL A 274 39.04 3.13 4.27
CA VAL A 274 37.67 3.56 3.95
C VAL A 274 37.67 4.55 2.79
N ILE A 275 38.59 5.52 2.79
CA ILE A 275 38.73 6.48 1.68
C ILE A 275 39.10 5.76 0.37
N SER A 276 39.98 4.76 0.44
CA SER A 276 40.38 3.98 -0.73
C SER A 276 39.20 3.18 -1.31
N ARG A 277 38.34 2.60 -0.45
CA ARG A 277 37.11 1.90 -0.86
C ARG A 277 36.13 2.86 -1.52
N ILE A 278 35.88 4.01 -0.89
CA ILE A 278 35.01 5.08 -1.44
C ILE A 278 35.50 5.49 -2.83
N ARG A 279 36.81 5.75 -3.01
CA ARG A 279 37.36 6.18 -4.30
C ARG A 279 37.23 5.13 -5.41
N LYS A 280 37.40 3.84 -5.07
CA LYS A 280 37.32 2.70 -5.98
C LYS A 280 35.90 2.16 -6.17
N HIS A 281 34.91 2.71 -5.46
CA HIS A 281 33.55 2.19 -5.47
C HIS A 281 32.94 2.23 -6.89
N PRO A 282 32.32 1.13 -7.38
CA PRO A 282 31.84 1.04 -8.76
C PRO A 282 30.67 1.99 -9.05
N ASN A 283 29.81 2.24 -8.06
CA ASN A 283 28.67 3.14 -8.21
C ASN A 283 29.06 4.58 -7.85
N PRO A 284 29.03 5.54 -8.80
CA PRO A 284 29.43 6.93 -8.55
C PRO A 284 28.48 7.66 -7.61
N VAL A 285 27.20 7.27 -7.57
CA VAL A 285 26.19 7.88 -6.72
C VAL A 285 26.33 7.42 -5.27
N ALA A 286 26.63 6.14 -5.05
CA ALA A 286 26.96 5.64 -3.72
C ALA A 286 28.21 6.35 -3.15
N ARG A 287 29.22 6.58 -4.00
CA ARG A 287 30.41 7.37 -3.63
C ARG A 287 30.04 8.79 -3.20
N GLU A 288 29.16 9.44 -3.95
CA GLU A 288 28.65 10.78 -3.63
C GLU A 288 27.89 10.81 -2.30
N ASN A 289 27.00 9.81 -2.08
CA ASN A 289 26.26 9.62 -0.83
C ASN A 289 27.20 9.50 0.36
N MET A 290 28.20 8.62 0.27
CA MET A 290 29.17 8.37 1.34
C MET A 290 29.95 9.63 1.67
N LEU A 291 30.48 10.32 0.67
CA LEU A 291 31.21 11.59 0.88
C LEU A 291 30.32 12.66 1.52
N ALA A 292 29.06 12.78 1.07
CA ALA A 292 28.14 13.75 1.63
C ALA A 292 27.80 13.46 3.11
N LEU A 293 27.56 12.19 3.44
CA LEU A 293 27.29 11.76 4.82
C LEU A 293 28.50 12.01 5.72
N TYR A 294 29.70 11.57 5.31
CA TYR A 294 30.90 11.73 6.13
C TYR A 294 31.35 13.19 6.26
N GLN A 295 31.16 14.02 5.23
CA GLN A 295 31.40 15.46 5.32
C GLN A 295 30.56 16.10 6.43
N TYR A 296 29.34 15.59 6.64
CA TYR A 296 28.45 16.05 7.69
C TYR A 296 28.82 15.47 9.07
N LEU A 297 28.96 14.14 9.17
CA LEU A 297 29.22 13.44 10.44
C LEU A 297 30.63 13.70 11.01
N ARG A 298 31.58 14.19 10.19
CA ARG A 298 32.97 14.53 10.58
C ARG A 298 33.28 16.01 10.40
N ARG A 299 32.25 16.86 10.56
CA ARG A 299 32.35 18.32 10.42
C ARG A 299 33.37 18.96 11.38
N ASP A 300 33.63 18.33 12.52
CA ASP A 300 34.63 18.73 13.52
C ASP A 300 36.06 18.67 12.95
N LYS A 301 36.42 17.57 12.28
CA LYS A 301 37.74 17.38 11.63
C LYS A 301 37.87 18.14 10.32
N LEU A 302 36.75 18.44 9.67
CA LEU A 302 36.71 19.05 8.34
C LEU A 302 36.48 20.57 8.38
N ARG A 303 36.67 21.21 9.54
CA ARG A 303 36.64 22.68 9.65
C ARG A 303 37.68 23.29 8.71
N GLY A 304 37.24 24.15 7.78
CA GLY A 304 38.10 24.79 6.78
C GLY A 304 38.23 24.05 5.44
N VAL A 305 37.71 22.82 5.33
CA VAL A 305 37.60 22.13 4.04
C VAL A 305 36.42 22.73 3.26
N SER A 306 36.70 23.37 2.12
CA SER A 306 35.67 23.88 1.21
C SER A 306 34.65 22.80 0.86
N ARG A 307 33.38 23.06 1.21
CA ARG A 307 32.23 22.21 0.94
C ARG A 307 31.66 22.51 -0.45
N PRO A 308 31.65 21.54 -1.38
CA PRO A 308 30.99 21.71 -2.67
C PRO A 308 29.48 21.86 -2.52
N SER A 309 28.84 22.64 -3.41
CA SER A 309 27.38 22.91 -3.37
C SER A 309 26.51 21.65 -3.53
N TRP A 310 26.97 20.65 -4.28
CA TRP A 310 26.25 19.40 -4.46
C TRP A 310 26.12 18.59 -3.15
N VAL A 311 27.04 18.78 -2.19
CA VAL A 311 27.03 18.04 -0.92
C VAL A 311 25.77 18.36 -0.12
N ASP A 312 25.33 19.61 -0.09
CA ASP A 312 24.13 20.02 0.66
C ASP A 312 22.87 19.36 0.12
N GLN A 313 22.68 19.43 -1.20
CA GLN A 313 21.53 18.82 -1.87
C GLN A 313 21.49 17.30 -1.67
N ARG A 314 22.65 16.65 -1.83
CA ARG A 314 22.75 15.20 -1.68
C ARG A 314 22.56 14.77 -0.23
N PHE A 315 23.15 15.51 0.71
CA PHE A 315 23.04 15.23 2.13
C PHE A 315 21.58 15.29 2.61
N GLN A 316 20.78 16.28 2.17
CA GLN A 316 19.36 16.34 2.54
C GLN A 316 18.61 15.08 2.12
N LYS A 317 18.83 14.57 0.90
CA LYS A 317 18.23 13.32 0.45
C LYS A 317 18.67 12.13 1.32
N VAL A 318 19.97 12.01 1.56
CA VAL A 318 20.54 10.95 2.42
C VAL A 318 19.96 11.01 3.83
N LEU A 319 19.83 12.20 4.42
CA LEU A 319 19.34 12.37 5.78
C LEU A 319 17.87 11.95 5.95
N LEU A 320 17.05 12.11 4.90
CA LEU A 320 15.64 11.73 4.93
C LEU A 320 15.43 10.22 4.72
N GLU A 321 16.25 9.58 3.89
CA GLU A 321 16.06 8.17 3.49
C GLU A 321 16.90 7.19 4.33
N LEU A 322 18.12 7.55 4.71
CA LEU A 322 19.06 6.64 5.39
C LEU A 322 18.57 6.14 6.76
N PRO A 323 18.01 6.96 7.66
CA PRO A 323 17.57 6.48 8.98
C PRO A 323 16.53 5.36 8.89
N PHE A 324 15.67 5.42 7.86
CA PHE A 324 14.69 4.37 7.58
C PHE A 324 15.36 3.06 7.18
N LEU A 325 16.35 3.12 6.30
CA LEU A 325 17.11 1.94 5.89
C LEU A 325 17.93 1.34 7.04
N VAL A 326 18.52 2.19 7.90
CA VAL A 326 19.27 1.71 9.07
C VAL A 326 18.32 1.02 10.07
N ASP A 327 17.12 1.54 10.31
CA ASP A 327 16.14 0.91 11.22
C ASP A 327 15.66 -0.45 10.71
N ILE A 328 15.43 -0.57 9.39
CA ILE A 328 15.09 -1.84 8.75
C ILE A 328 16.26 -2.82 8.86
N PHE A 329 17.48 -2.37 8.52
CA PHE A 329 18.67 -3.20 8.64
C PHE A 329 18.91 -3.66 10.08
N ALA A 330 18.72 -2.80 11.07
CA ALA A 330 18.85 -3.16 12.49
C ALA A 330 17.82 -4.23 12.89
N THR A 331 16.57 -4.10 12.44
CA THR A 331 15.52 -5.11 12.70
C THR A 331 15.85 -6.45 12.03
N MET A 332 16.31 -6.43 10.79
CA MET A 332 16.74 -7.64 10.09
C MET A 332 17.98 -8.29 10.72
N ALA A 333 18.97 -7.48 11.10
CA ALA A 333 20.18 -7.92 11.76
C ALA A 333 19.85 -8.54 13.13
N ALA A 334 18.95 -7.94 13.91
CA ALA A 334 18.49 -8.51 15.17
C ALA A 334 17.96 -9.95 15.01
N GLU A 335 17.15 -10.21 13.99
CA GLU A 335 16.65 -11.55 13.72
C GLU A 335 17.72 -12.51 13.18
N GLN A 336 18.54 -12.06 12.22
CA GLN A 336 19.51 -12.94 11.57
C GLN A 336 20.73 -13.26 12.42
N LEU A 337 21.19 -12.32 13.26
CA LEU A 337 22.28 -12.57 14.18
C LEU A 337 21.91 -13.64 15.20
N VAL A 338 20.66 -13.62 15.71
CA VAL A 338 20.15 -14.67 16.60
C VAL A 338 20.09 -16.02 15.89
N LYS A 339 19.52 -16.07 14.68
CA LYS A 339 19.42 -17.31 13.88
C LYS A 339 20.78 -17.92 13.55
N ARG A 340 21.78 -17.09 13.27
CA ARG A 340 23.15 -17.53 12.94
C ARG A 340 24.07 -17.68 14.16
N ALA A 341 23.58 -17.42 15.37
CA ALA A 341 24.39 -17.42 16.60
C ALA A 341 25.60 -16.44 16.55
N TYR A 342 25.45 -15.33 15.87
CA TYR A 342 26.50 -14.31 15.68
C TYR A 342 26.56 -13.30 16.84
N PRO A 343 27.69 -12.57 16.99
CA PRO A 343 27.80 -11.53 17.99
C PRO A 343 26.89 -10.34 17.69
N ALA A 344 26.51 -9.60 18.74
CA ALA A 344 25.65 -8.42 18.65
C ALA A 344 26.31 -7.20 17.98
N MET A 345 27.60 -7.28 17.67
CA MET A 345 28.41 -6.15 17.20
C MET A 345 27.83 -5.47 15.94
N PRO A 346 27.41 -6.18 14.87
CA PRO A 346 26.84 -5.53 13.67
C PRO A 346 25.56 -4.75 13.97
N LEU A 347 24.69 -5.28 14.84
CA LEU A 347 23.49 -4.60 15.31
C LEU A 347 23.85 -3.34 16.10
N LEU A 348 24.78 -3.45 17.06
CA LEU A 348 25.26 -2.29 17.82
C LEU A 348 25.87 -1.22 16.91
N ARG A 349 26.55 -1.60 15.82
CA ARG A 349 27.06 -0.65 14.82
C ARG A 349 25.93 0.07 14.09
N ALA A 350 24.88 -0.64 13.67
CA ALA A 350 23.70 -0.03 13.06
C ALA A 350 22.98 0.94 14.02
N LEU A 351 22.81 0.54 15.29
CA LEU A 351 22.20 1.42 16.31
C LEU A 351 23.06 2.65 16.60
N SER A 352 24.39 2.51 16.63
CA SER A 352 25.30 3.65 16.76
C SER A 352 25.26 4.59 15.56
N LEU A 353 24.98 4.06 14.37
CA LEU A 353 24.82 4.87 13.17
C LEU A 353 23.51 5.69 13.23
N LEU A 354 22.41 5.12 13.75
CA LEU A 354 21.17 5.86 13.98
C LEU A 354 21.38 7.08 14.88
N SER A 355 22.04 6.89 16.03
CA SER A 355 22.32 7.99 16.96
C SER A 355 23.30 9.00 16.36
N SER A 356 24.27 8.52 15.58
CA SER A 356 25.21 9.38 14.86
C SER A 356 24.52 10.28 13.85
N ILE A 357 23.59 9.75 13.06
CA ILE A 357 22.84 10.54 12.07
C ILE A 357 21.87 11.50 12.77
N ALA A 358 21.20 11.05 13.83
CA ALA A 358 20.26 11.86 14.60
C ALA A 358 20.92 13.08 15.26
N GLN A 359 22.18 12.95 15.68
CA GLN A 359 22.91 13.98 16.43
C GLN A 359 24.01 14.67 15.61
N GLY A 360 24.24 14.22 14.37
CA GLY A 360 25.18 14.83 13.44
C GLY A 360 26.65 14.69 13.82
N SER A 361 27.01 13.62 14.53
CA SER A 361 28.40 13.26 14.83
C SER A 361 28.61 11.76 14.71
N PHE A 362 29.74 11.35 14.13
CA PHE A 362 30.08 9.93 13.99
C PHE A 362 30.57 9.26 15.29
N VAL A 363 31.08 10.05 16.23
CA VAL A 363 31.68 9.56 17.49
C VAL A 363 31.14 10.40 18.64
N PRO A 364 30.85 9.81 19.81
CA PRO A 364 30.48 10.55 21.02
C PRO A 364 31.73 11.18 21.65
N ASP A 365 32.35 12.14 20.98
CA ASP A 365 33.43 12.95 21.56
C ASP A 365 32.86 14.10 22.41
N GLU A 366 33.70 14.71 23.26
CA GLU A 366 33.27 15.77 24.17
C GLU A 366 32.57 16.93 23.44
N ALA A 367 33.05 17.27 22.24
CA ALA A 367 32.45 18.31 21.41
C ALA A 367 31.05 17.92 20.91
N ALA A 368 30.85 16.69 20.44
CA ALA A 368 29.54 16.21 20.01
C ALA A 368 28.56 16.08 21.17
N LEU A 369 29.01 15.60 22.33
CA LEU A 369 28.17 15.51 23.53
C LEU A 369 27.73 16.89 24.02
N ARG A 370 28.64 17.88 23.98
CA ARG A 370 28.30 19.28 24.29
C ARG A 370 27.23 19.83 23.34
N ASP A 371 27.44 19.69 22.04
CA ASP A 371 26.52 20.18 21.00
C ASP A 371 25.15 19.45 21.03
N GLN A 372 25.13 18.16 21.38
CA GLN A 372 23.90 17.44 21.70
C GLN A 372 23.17 18.04 22.90
N ASN A 373 23.88 18.26 24.01
CA ASN A 373 23.27 18.80 25.23
C ASN A 373 22.75 20.23 25.04
N GLU A 374 23.46 21.06 24.27
CA GLU A 374 23.01 22.42 23.89
C GLU A 374 21.70 22.37 23.09
N ARG A 375 21.55 21.44 22.14
CA ARG A 375 20.29 21.25 21.39
C ARG A 375 19.13 20.77 22.26
N ILE A 376 19.40 19.82 23.17
CA ILE A 376 18.37 19.29 24.07
C ILE A 376 17.87 20.41 24.98
N ALA A 377 18.78 21.20 25.54
CA ALA A 377 18.44 22.33 26.40
C ALA A 377 17.61 23.41 25.65
N ALA A 378 17.87 23.64 24.36
CA ALA A 378 17.13 24.61 23.55
C ALA A 378 15.64 24.25 23.36
N VAL A 379 15.25 22.99 23.55
CA VAL A 379 13.85 22.52 23.46
C VAL A 379 13.28 22.23 24.86
N GLU A 380 13.94 22.70 25.92
CA GLU A 380 13.62 22.38 27.32
C GLU A 380 13.58 20.86 27.61
N GLY A 381 14.26 20.07 26.77
CA GLY A 381 14.34 18.63 26.90
C GLY A 381 15.34 18.20 27.98
N ARG A 382 15.27 16.92 28.36
CA ARG A 382 16.23 16.28 29.27
C ARG A 382 16.87 15.09 28.58
N LEU A 383 18.17 14.88 28.80
CA LEU A 383 18.86 13.70 28.29
C LEU A 383 18.31 12.44 29.00
N PRO A 384 17.95 11.38 28.26
CA PRO A 384 17.39 10.20 28.89
C PRO A 384 18.38 9.50 29.81
N LYS A 385 18.03 9.42 31.11
CA LYS A 385 18.70 8.56 32.09
C LYS A 385 17.93 7.26 32.21
N LEU A 386 18.53 6.16 31.72
CA LEU A 386 17.92 4.84 31.65
C LEU A 386 18.49 3.93 32.75
N HIS A 387 17.61 3.27 33.50
CA HIS A 387 17.97 2.29 34.53
C HIS A 387 17.13 1.03 34.37
N LEU A 388 17.73 -0.14 34.68
CA LEU A 388 17.05 -1.43 34.64
C LEU A 388 16.81 -1.90 36.08
N GLU A 389 15.55 -2.14 36.42
CA GLU A 389 15.13 -2.60 37.74
C GLU A 389 14.50 -4.00 37.65
N GLY A 390 14.67 -4.80 38.70
CA GLY A 390 14.02 -6.11 38.83
C GLY A 390 14.38 -7.10 37.72
N THR A 391 15.60 -7.02 37.18
CA THR A 391 16.00 -7.86 36.05
C THR A 391 16.26 -9.29 36.50
N THR A 392 15.46 -10.24 36.00
CA THR A 392 15.58 -11.67 36.31
C THR A 392 15.56 -12.49 35.03
N LEU A 393 16.30 -13.61 35.04
CA LEU A 393 16.29 -14.59 33.96
C LEU A 393 15.98 -15.95 34.55
N ALA A 394 14.85 -16.54 34.15
CA ALA A 394 14.38 -17.81 34.70
C ALA A 394 13.63 -18.64 33.65
N VAL A 395 13.58 -19.95 33.89
CA VAL A 395 12.61 -20.85 33.26
C VAL A 395 11.32 -20.75 34.07
N LEU A 396 10.16 -20.69 33.41
CA LEU A 396 8.89 -20.46 34.11
C LEU A 396 8.39 -21.70 34.87
N ASP A 397 8.75 -22.88 34.38
CA ASP A 397 8.19 -24.15 34.86
C ASP A 397 9.14 -24.92 35.79
N GLU A 398 10.43 -24.56 35.84
CA GLU A 398 11.48 -25.28 36.56
C GLU A 398 12.44 -24.33 37.31
N PRO A 399 12.96 -24.72 38.48
CA PRO A 399 13.88 -23.89 39.26
C PRO A 399 15.31 -23.86 38.69
N ASN A 400 15.72 -24.91 37.99
CA ASN A 400 17.07 -25.05 37.44
C ASN A 400 17.03 -24.85 35.93
N ILE A 401 18.07 -24.23 35.37
CA ILE A 401 18.20 -23.99 33.94
C ILE A 401 18.95 -25.17 33.33
N GLN A 402 18.35 -25.84 32.35
CA GLN A 402 18.97 -26.92 31.60
C GLN A 402 19.38 -26.47 30.19
N PRO A 403 20.26 -27.23 29.50
CA PRO A 403 20.72 -26.85 28.18
C PRO A 403 19.60 -26.89 27.15
N GLY A 404 19.45 -25.81 26.39
CA GLY A 404 18.40 -25.66 25.38
C GLY A 404 17.03 -25.23 25.94
N ASP A 405 16.93 -24.87 27.21
CA ASP A 405 15.68 -24.40 27.79
C ASP A 405 15.23 -23.05 27.24
N TRP A 406 13.92 -22.82 27.29
CA TRP A 406 13.34 -21.52 26.97
C TRP A 406 13.44 -20.57 28.16
N LEU A 407 14.37 -19.62 28.08
CA LEU A 407 14.60 -18.61 29.10
C LEU A 407 13.65 -17.43 28.92
N THR A 408 13.10 -16.97 30.03
CA THR A 408 12.26 -15.76 30.08
C THR A 408 12.99 -14.67 30.87
N LEU A 409 13.30 -13.58 30.18
CA LEU A 409 13.78 -12.35 30.79
C LEU A 409 12.59 -11.50 31.24
N GLN A 410 12.59 -11.08 32.50
CA GLN A 410 11.69 -10.07 33.04
C GLN A 410 12.53 -8.89 33.53
N THR A 411 12.17 -7.67 33.11
CA THR A 411 12.89 -6.46 33.52
C THR A 411 11.98 -5.26 33.41
N THR A 412 12.21 -4.25 34.24
CA THR A 412 11.52 -2.96 34.16
C THR A 412 12.51 -1.89 33.77
N LEU A 413 12.24 -1.20 32.66
CA LEU A 413 12.99 -0.02 32.27
C LEU A 413 12.43 1.20 32.99
N GLN A 414 13.27 1.84 33.79
CA GLN A 414 12.98 3.08 34.49
C GLN A 414 13.71 4.25 33.85
N ARG A 415 12.95 5.28 33.48
CA ARG A 415 13.46 6.57 33.00
C ARG A 415 13.58 7.54 34.17
N GLN A 416 14.76 7.61 34.79
CA GLN A 416 15.01 8.41 36.00
C GLN A 416 14.92 9.93 35.81
N HIS A 417 14.88 10.41 34.57
CA HIS A 417 14.80 11.82 34.22
C HIS A 417 13.36 12.35 34.16
N LEU A 418 12.37 11.44 34.22
CA LEU A 418 10.94 11.73 34.17
C LEU A 418 10.32 11.56 35.56
N GLU A 419 9.26 12.31 35.82
CA GLU A 419 8.44 12.18 37.01
C GLU A 419 7.38 11.07 36.88
N ALA A 420 6.75 10.70 38.00
CA ALA A 420 5.73 9.65 38.03
C ALA A 420 4.52 10.01 37.15
N GLY A 421 4.26 9.17 36.13
CA GLY A 421 3.16 9.37 35.17
C GLY A 421 3.49 10.29 34.00
N GLU A 422 4.69 10.87 33.95
CA GLU A 422 5.16 11.66 32.82
C GLU A 422 5.58 10.76 31.64
N LYS A 423 5.38 11.25 30.42
CA LYS A 423 5.85 10.59 29.20
C LYS A 423 7.05 11.34 28.64
N ALA A 424 8.04 10.60 28.13
CA ALA A 424 9.20 11.18 27.47
C ALA A 424 8.77 12.10 26.33
N SER A 425 9.42 13.26 26.22
CA SER A 425 9.26 14.16 25.09
C SER A 425 9.80 13.51 23.81
N LEU A 426 9.42 14.06 22.65
CA LEU A 426 10.06 13.70 21.39
C LEU A 426 11.56 14.01 21.45
N ALA A 427 12.36 13.20 20.77
CA ALA A 427 13.80 13.35 20.72
C ALA A 427 14.20 14.63 19.97
N ALA A 428 15.07 15.43 20.59
CA ALA A 428 15.68 16.59 19.94
C ALA A 428 16.82 16.11 19.03
N THR A 429 16.66 16.30 17.73
CA THR A 429 17.56 15.75 16.70
C THR A 429 17.85 16.78 15.63
N VAL A 430 18.89 16.56 14.82
CA VAL A 430 19.16 17.47 13.70
C VAL A 430 18.06 17.41 12.63
N TYR A 431 17.23 16.36 12.62
CA TYR A 431 16.06 16.29 11.75
C TYR A 431 15.09 17.45 11.98
N ASP A 432 15.04 18.03 13.18
CA ASP A 432 14.14 19.14 13.50
C ASP A 432 14.39 20.39 12.63
N GLN A 433 15.62 20.57 12.12
CA GLN A 433 15.98 21.68 11.22
C GLN A 433 15.55 21.43 9.77
N VAL A 434 15.34 20.17 9.38
CA VAL A 434 15.10 19.78 7.99
C VAL A 434 13.63 19.41 7.77
N ASP A 435 13.09 18.54 8.63
CA ASP A 435 11.69 18.14 8.62
C ASP A 435 11.17 17.94 10.05
N PRO A 436 10.47 18.94 10.62
CA PRO A 436 9.85 18.85 11.94
C PRO A 436 8.82 17.71 12.07
N LYS A 437 8.32 17.14 10.96
CA LYS A 437 7.36 16.02 10.98
C LYS A 437 8.03 14.66 10.80
N SER A 438 9.35 14.59 10.83
CA SER A 438 10.10 13.35 10.66
C SER A 438 9.67 12.27 11.68
N PRO A 439 9.45 11.01 11.25
CA PRO A 439 9.08 9.92 12.15
C PRO A 439 10.23 9.52 13.11
N PHE A 440 11.48 9.89 12.78
CA PHE A 440 12.67 9.59 13.59
C PHE A 440 12.83 10.49 14.83
N ARG A 441 11.85 11.37 15.09
CA ARG A 441 11.74 12.16 16.33
C ARG A 441 11.28 11.34 17.53
N LYS A 442 10.78 10.11 17.34
CA LYS A 442 10.38 9.27 18.47
C LYS A 442 11.62 8.64 19.10
N GLU A 443 11.81 8.88 20.40
CA GLU A 443 12.74 8.06 21.18
C GLU A 443 12.32 6.61 21.04
N HIS A 444 13.29 5.77 20.70
CA HIS A 444 13.10 4.34 20.72
C HIS A 444 14.33 3.68 21.28
N VAL A 445 14.07 2.65 22.08
CA VAL A 445 15.07 1.99 22.89
C VAL A 445 15.14 0.55 22.45
N TRP A 446 16.36 0.05 22.25
CA TRP A 446 16.60 -1.33 21.88
C TRP A 446 17.07 -2.11 23.09
N PHE A 447 16.43 -3.24 23.35
CA PHE A 447 16.90 -4.22 24.31
C PHE A 447 17.69 -5.28 23.56
N LEU A 448 18.86 -5.63 24.09
CA LEU A 448 19.73 -6.66 23.58
C LEU A 448 20.12 -7.58 24.74
N VAL A 449 19.95 -8.87 24.54
CA VAL A 449 20.37 -9.92 25.45
C VAL A 449 21.49 -10.68 24.76
N MET A 450 22.68 -10.61 25.34
CA MET A 450 23.88 -11.21 24.78
C MET A 450 24.73 -11.89 25.85
N ASP A 451 25.55 -12.84 25.44
CA ASP A 451 26.61 -13.35 26.33
C ASP A 451 27.72 -12.30 26.44
N LYS A 452 28.17 -12.01 27.67
CA LYS A 452 29.20 -11.03 27.97
C LYS A 452 30.58 -11.48 27.49
N GLY A 453 30.87 -12.79 27.50
CA GLY A 453 32.15 -13.34 27.08
C GLY A 453 32.31 -13.33 25.57
N THR A 454 31.40 -13.99 24.86
CA THR A 454 31.46 -14.13 23.39
C THR A 454 30.84 -12.96 22.64
N GLY A 455 29.97 -12.18 23.27
CA GLY A 455 29.16 -11.16 22.61
C GLY A 455 28.01 -11.74 21.79
N ARG A 456 27.78 -13.06 21.80
CA ARG A 456 26.71 -13.75 21.05
C ARG A 456 25.35 -13.16 21.40
N LEU A 457 24.57 -12.80 20.38
CA LEU A 457 23.22 -12.27 20.57
C LEU A 457 22.20 -13.42 20.72
N TYR A 458 21.41 -13.37 21.79
CA TYR A 458 20.32 -14.32 22.04
C TYR A 458 18.95 -13.74 21.69
N LYS A 459 18.76 -12.46 21.97
CA LYS A 459 17.51 -11.76 21.65
C LYS A 459 17.76 -10.26 21.50
N ALA A 460 17.08 -9.64 20.54
CA ALA A 460 16.95 -8.18 20.51
C ALA A 460 15.55 -7.78 20.07
N TRP A 461 15.06 -6.68 20.64
CA TRP A 461 13.77 -6.10 20.25
C TRP A 461 13.73 -4.60 20.53
N LYS A 462 12.80 -3.93 19.87
CA LYS A 462 12.58 -2.49 19.93
C LYS A 462 11.42 -2.17 20.87
N CYS A 463 11.62 -1.22 21.77
CA CYS A 463 10.59 -0.64 22.62
C CYS A 463 10.32 0.81 22.19
N LEU A 464 9.04 1.09 21.92
CA LEU A 464 8.54 2.40 21.50
C LEU A 464 7.77 3.13 22.61
N ASP A 465 7.62 2.50 23.77
CA ASP A 465 6.89 3.09 24.89
C ASP A 465 7.73 4.19 25.55
N LEU A 466 7.13 5.38 25.65
CA LEU A 466 7.73 6.59 26.19
C LEU A 466 7.42 6.79 27.68
N SER A 467 6.67 5.88 28.30
CA SER A 467 6.30 5.98 29.72
C SER A 467 7.53 5.91 30.64
N GLN A 468 7.45 6.51 31.83
CA GLN A 468 8.56 6.50 32.79
C GLN A 468 9.00 5.08 33.17
N LEU A 469 8.04 4.20 33.47
CA LEU A 469 8.25 2.79 33.82
C LEU A 469 7.67 1.93 32.72
N VAL A 470 8.49 1.02 32.19
CA VAL A 470 8.08 0.11 31.12
C VAL A 470 8.52 -1.31 31.47
N GLU A 471 7.55 -2.14 31.82
CA GLU A 471 7.77 -3.58 32.04
C GLU A 471 8.03 -4.28 30.70
N GLN A 472 9.02 -5.17 30.68
CA GLN A 472 9.40 -5.94 29.52
C GLN A 472 9.54 -7.41 29.89
N LYS A 473 8.93 -8.26 29.08
CA LYS A 473 9.02 -9.72 29.17
C LYS A 473 9.42 -10.27 27.82
N ALA A 474 10.54 -10.98 27.75
CA ALA A 474 11.06 -11.53 26.50
C ALA A 474 11.55 -12.97 26.67
N GLY A 475 11.02 -13.88 25.84
CA GLY A 475 11.45 -15.28 25.78
C GLY A 475 12.48 -15.52 24.67
N PHE A 476 13.46 -16.38 24.94
CA PHE A 476 14.46 -16.83 23.97
C PHE A 476 15.04 -18.20 24.36
N LEU A 477 15.65 -18.88 23.38
CA LEU A 477 16.32 -20.16 23.61
C LEU A 477 17.67 -19.96 24.31
N GLY A 478 17.87 -20.63 25.44
CA GLY A 478 19.10 -20.59 26.24
C GLY A 478 20.29 -21.30 25.58
N PRO A 479 21.45 -21.34 26.26
CA PRO A 479 22.64 -22.05 25.78
C PRO A 479 22.38 -23.56 25.66
N GLU A 480 22.91 -24.20 24.63
CA GLU A 480 22.79 -25.66 24.41
C GLU A 480 23.80 -26.50 25.19
N ALA A 481 24.84 -25.88 25.75
CA ALA A 481 25.87 -26.57 26.52
C ALA A 481 25.75 -26.25 28.02
N PRO A 482 25.92 -27.22 28.93
CA PRO A 482 25.97 -26.95 30.36
C PRO A 482 27.21 -26.11 30.69
N GLY A 483 27.09 -25.24 31.68
CA GLY A 483 28.19 -24.34 32.06
C GLY A 483 27.73 -23.09 32.80
N LYS A 484 28.71 -22.29 33.23
CA LYS A 484 28.48 -20.97 33.82
C LYS A 484 28.52 -19.93 32.71
N TYR A 485 27.47 -19.14 32.58
CA TYR A 485 27.36 -18.07 31.59
C TYR A 485 27.12 -16.73 32.29
N GLU A 486 27.62 -15.66 31.69
CA GLU A 486 27.31 -14.29 32.12
C GLU A 486 26.53 -13.59 31.01
N PHE A 487 25.22 -13.42 31.22
CA PHE A 487 24.39 -12.68 30.28
C PHE A 487 24.49 -11.18 30.54
N GLU A 488 24.68 -10.38 29.51
CA GLU A 488 24.55 -8.94 29.55
C GLU A 488 23.22 -8.54 28.89
N VAL A 489 22.36 -7.89 29.66
CA VAL A 489 21.17 -7.20 29.13
C VAL A 489 21.56 -5.74 28.93
N ARG A 490 21.66 -5.33 27.68
CA ARG A 490 22.02 -3.97 27.27
C ARG A 490 20.83 -3.27 26.65
N VAL A 491 20.61 -2.03 27.07
CA VAL A 491 19.57 -1.16 26.57
C VAL A 491 20.21 0.05 25.93
N VAL A 492 19.92 0.30 24.66
CA VAL A 492 20.55 1.36 23.85
C VAL A 492 19.47 2.28 23.30
N CYS A 493 19.61 3.58 23.53
CA CYS A 493 18.79 4.59 22.87
C CYS A 493 19.39 4.91 21.49
N ALA A 494 18.60 4.75 20.43
CA ALA A 494 19.08 4.99 19.07
C ALA A 494 18.99 6.47 18.63
N SER A 495 18.39 7.34 19.45
CA SER A 495 18.19 8.75 19.12
C SER A 495 19.29 9.68 19.65
N TYR A 496 20.03 9.25 20.67
CA TYR A 496 21.03 10.07 21.37
C TYR A 496 22.38 9.36 21.44
N LEU A 497 23.46 10.15 21.42
CA LEU A 497 24.82 9.65 21.59
C LEU A 497 25.06 9.27 23.05
N ASP A 498 25.73 8.13 23.24
CA ASP A 498 26.17 7.57 24.52
C ASP A 498 25.07 7.35 25.59
N VAL A 499 23.81 7.21 25.15
CA VAL A 499 22.69 6.88 26.03
C VAL A 499 22.45 5.37 26.00
N GLN A 500 23.01 4.67 26.99
CA GLN A 500 22.85 3.24 27.17
C GLN A 500 22.89 2.85 28.65
N THR A 501 22.30 1.72 28.98
CA THR A 501 22.40 1.09 30.31
C THR A 501 22.59 -0.41 30.15
N LYS A 502 23.24 -1.05 31.11
CA LYS A 502 23.52 -2.48 31.05
C LYS A 502 23.51 -3.11 32.44
N ILE A 503 23.08 -4.37 32.50
CA ILE A 503 23.16 -5.20 33.69
C ILE A 503 23.70 -6.58 33.32
N THR A 504 24.51 -7.16 34.20
CA THR A 504 25.04 -8.51 34.01
C THR A 504 24.33 -9.48 34.95
N LEU A 505 23.90 -10.62 34.41
CA LEU A 505 23.21 -11.68 35.13
C LEU A 505 24.03 -12.96 34.99
N PRO A 506 24.62 -13.48 36.07
CA PRO A 506 25.24 -14.79 36.05
C PRO A 506 24.14 -15.87 36.02
N ILE A 507 24.28 -16.86 35.15
CA ILE A 507 23.44 -18.06 35.16
C ILE A 507 24.30 -19.32 35.16
N VAL A 508 23.75 -20.37 35.76
CA VAL A 508 24.33 -21.71 35.76
C VAL A 508 23.37 -22.61 35.01
N VAL A 509 23.87 -23.20 33.91
CA VAL A 509 23.15 -24.20 33.15
C VAL A 509 23.63 -25.57 33.63
N GLU A 510 22.77 -26.26 34.36
CA GLU A 510 23.04 -27.56 34.96
C GLU A 510 22.72 -28.67 33.97
N ASN A 511 23.48 -29.77 33.99
CA ASN A 511 23.15 -30.92 33.17
C ASN A 511 21.91 -31.64 33.75
N ARG A 512 21.13 -32.29 32.87
CA ARG A 512 19.98 -33.12 33.29
C ARG A 512 20.37 -34.29 34.17
#